data_AF-A0A9X3RDQ8-F1
#
_entry.id   AF-A0A9X3RDQ8-F1
#
_cell.length_a   1.000
_cell.length_b   1.000
_cell.length_c   1.000
_cell.angle_alpha   90.00
_cell.angle_beta   90.00
_cell.angle_gamma   90.00
#
_symmetry.space_group_name_H-M   'P 1'
#
loop_
_entity.id
_entity.type
_entity.pdbx_description
1 polymer ?
#
loop_
_entity_poly.entity_id
_entity_poly.type
_entity_poly.pdbx_seq_one_letter_code
_entity_poly.pdbx_strand_id
1 'polypeptide(L)'
;MFKISTFLVEFCSGDERHISLEDSLKLREVFEHQKFTPEYIQLHVMIQYNDQIVVGNDIPSGLDLWEQTYTSAVEGYLDERKVEIMYGIDPYIMKLKSISNSLLEFSIEGEWEPVEVLAQAILPERDFLDAILDGAEQFWKVLLEFKVFEEKEIRESTPSDYPVQMIEEIKELRERVKSLN
;
A
#
# COMPACT_ATOMS: atom_id res chain seq x y z
N MET A 1 11.27 -9.88 -11.49
CA MET A 1 11.14 -9.94 -10.02
C MET A 1 10.58 -8.60 -9.57
N PHE A 2 9.59 -8.63 -8.69
CA PHE A 2 9.02 -7.41 -8.08
C PHE A 2 9.88 -6.96 -6.91
N LYS A 3 10.01 -5.65 -6.75
CA LYS A 3 10.56 -5.00 -5.56
C LYS A 3 9.61 -3.88 -5.16
N ILE A 4 9.09 -3.97 -3.95
CA ILE A 4 8.24 -2.94 -3.35
C ILE A 4 9.02 -2.28 -2.22
N SER A 5 8.96 -0.96 -2.15
CA SER A 5 9.56 -0.19 -1.07
C SER A 5 8.54 0.78 -0.51
N THR A 6 8.31 0.69 0.80
CA THR A 6 7.35 1.52 1.51
C THR A 6 8.07 2.57 2.32
N PHE A 7 7.53 3.78 2.31
CA PHE A 7 8.03 4.91 3.06
C PHE A 7 6.89 5.52 3.89
N LEU A 8 7.16 5.80 5.16
CA LEU A 8 6.36 6.74 5.92
C LEU A 8 6.67 8.16 5.43
N VAL A 9 5.65 8.99 5.31
CA VAL A 9 5.79 10.38 4.89
C VAL A 9 5.48 11.30 6.06
N GLU A 10 6.46 12.13 6.43
CA GLU A 10 6.27 13.20 7.41
C GLU A 10 6.37 14.56 6.72
N PHE A 11 5.45 15.47 7.04
CA PHE A 11 5.55 16.87 6.63
C PHE A 11 6.29 17.67 7.70
N CYS A 12 7.52 18.07 7.41
CA CYS A 12 8.36 18.85 8.31
C CYS A 12 8.65 20.22 7.68
N SER A 13 8.09 21.29 8.26
CA SER A 13 8.34 22.68 7.84
C SER A 13 8.05 23.00 6.36
N GLY A 14 7.14 22.24 5.73
CA GLY A 14 6.77 22.39 4.32
C GLY A 14 7.47 21.42 3.37
N ASP A 15 8.43 20.63 3.85
CA ASP A 15 9.10 19.58 3.07
C ASP A 15 8.58 18.19 3.45
N GLU A 16 8.39 17.34 2.43
CA GLU A 16 8.09 15.92 2.61
C GLU A 16 9.37 15.14 2.92
N ARG A 17 9.34 14.39 4.02
CA ARG A 17 10.41 13.47 4.39
C ARG A 17 9.93 12.03 4.25
N HIS A 18 10.61 11.28 3.39
CA HIS A 18 10.37 9.85 3.20
C HIS A 18 11.28 9.02 4.11
N ILE A 19 10.67 8.17 4.93
CA ILE A 19 11.36 7.29 5.88
C ILE A 19 11.06 5.85 5.50
N SER A 20 12.07 5.16 5.00
CA SER A 20 11.96 3.76 4.58
C SER A 20 11.53 2.88 5.76
N LEU A 21 10.64 1.92 5.51
CA LEU A 21 10.31 0.87 6.48
C LEU A 21 11.51 -0.03 6.84
N GLU A 22 12.61 0.04 6.10
CA GLU A 22 13.85 -0.67 6.41
C GLU A 22 14.78 0.12 7.35
N ASP A 23 14.51 1.41 7.60
CA ASP A 23 15.33 2.28 8.46
C ASP A 23 14.80 2.30 9.89
N SER A 24 15.03 1.21 10.63
CA SER A 24 14.50 1.02 11.99
C SER A 24 14.87 2.12 12.98
N LEU A 25 16.03 2.76 12.81
CA LEU A 25 16.46 3.88 13.66
C LEU A 25 15.56 5.10 13.45
N LYS A 26 15.32 5.49 12.20
CA LYS A 26 14.42 6.62 11.91
C LYS A 26 12.97 6.31 12.23
N LEU A 27 12.52 5.08 11.99
CA LEU A 27 11.16 4.66 12.36
C LEU A 27 10.91 4.79 13.86
N ARG A 28 11.91 4.44 14.69
CA ARG A 28 11.81 4.65 16.14
C ARG A 28 11.59 6.13 16.48
N GLU A 29 12.34 7.04 15.85
CA GLU A 29 12.17 8.48 16.08
C GLU A 29 10.74 8.95 15.75
N VAL A 30 10.19 8.47 14.63
CA VAL A 30 8.80 8.78 14.19
C VAL A 30 7.79 8.22 15.19
N PHE A 31 7.89 6.93 15.48
CA PHE A 31 6.93 6.24 16.34
C PHE A 31 7.05 6.65 17.80
N GLU A 32 8.17 7.18 18.29
CA GLU A 32 8.24 7.71 19.66
C GLU A 32 7.65 9.13 19.75
N HIS A 33 7.51 9.84 18.63
CA HIS A 33 7.01 11.20 18.61
C HIS A 33 5.55 11.30 19.12
N GLN A 34 5.28 12.27 20.00
CA GLN A 34 3.97 12.38 20.69
C GLN A 34 2.80 12.65 19.73
N LYS A 35 3.06 13.25 18.56
CA LYS A 35 2.03 13.56 17.57
C LYS A 35 1.77 12.44 16.56
N PHE A 36 2.57 11.38 16.58
CA PHE A 36 2.33 10.25 15.69
C PHE A 36 1.04 9.55 16.11
N THR A 37 0.15 9.36 15.14
CA THR A 37 -1.07 8.56 15.29
C THR A 37 -0.99 7.41 14.30
N PRO A 38 -1.34 6.18 14.72
CA PRO A 38 -1.41 5.06 13.80
C PRO A 38 -2.65 5.06 12.91
N GLU A 39 -3.56 5.99 13.14
CA GLU A 39 -4.71 6.25 12.28
C GLU A 39 -4.30 7.28 11.22
N TYR A 40 -4.53 7.00 9.93
CA TYR A 40 -4.21 7.89 8.81
C TYR A 40 -2.71 8.06 8.58
N ILE A 41 -2.00 6.95 8.42
CA ILE A 41 -0.56 6.96 8.13
C ILE A 41 -0.38 7.38 6.68
N GLN A 42 0.31 8.51 6.47
CA GLN A 42 0.72 8.93 5.13
C GLN A 42 1.86 8.03 4.63
N LEU A 43 1.65 7.42 3.47
CA LEU A 43 2.54 6.44 2.87
C LEU A 43 2.92 6.85 1.46
N HIS A 44 4.14 6.51 1.08
CA HIS A 44 4.58 6.48 -0.31
C HIS A 44 5.04 5.06 -0.62
N VAL A 45 4.58 4.50 -1.73
CA VAL A 45 4.88 3.13 -2.15
C VAL A 45 5.54 3.16 -3.52
N MET A 46 6.77 2.67 -3.59
CA MET A 46 7.45 2.46 -4.86
C MET A 46 7.33 1.00 -5.29
N ILE A 47 7.11 0.79 -6.58
CA ILE A 47 7.00 -0.55 -7.17
C ILE A 47 7.93 -0.63 -8.37
N GLN A 48 8.78 -1.65 -8.39
CA GLN A 48 9.64 -1.97 -9.52
C GLN A 48 9.38 -3.40 -9.99
N TYR A 49 9.44 -3.61 -11.30
CA TYR A 49 9.38 -4.93 -11.92
C TYR A 49 10.49 -5.08 -12.96
N ASN A 50 11.38 -6.06 -12.78
CA ASN A 50 12.55 -6.27 -13.66
C ASN A 50 13.37 -4.99 -13.87
N ASP A 51 13.68 -4.30 -12.77
CA ASP A 51 14.41 -3.02 -12.73
C ASP A 51 13.73 -1.84 -13.43
N GLN A 52 12.50 -2.01 -13.92
CA GLN A 52 11.67 -0.93 -14.44
C GLN A 52 10.77 -0.37 -13.34
N ILE A 53 10.68 0.96 -13.26
CA ILE A 53 9.81 1.66 -12.33
C ILE A 53 8.37 1.49 -12.83
N VAL A 54 7.51 0.88 -11.99
CA VAL A 54 6.07 0.78 -12.21
C VAL A 54 5.35 1.91 -11.47
N VAL A 55 5.74 2.14 -10.21
CA VAL A 55 5.29 3.27 -9.38
C VAL A 55 6.55 3.94 -8.85
N GLY A 56 6.76 5.21 -9.26
CA GLY A 56 7.96 5.98 -8.97
C GLY A 56 7.80 6.99 -7.84
N ASN A 57 8.88 7.73 -7.58
CA ASN A 57 8.91 8.80 -6.56
C ASN A 57 8.07 10.02 -6.93
N ASP A 58 7.69 10.13 -8.20
CA ASP A 58 6.85 11.17 -8.78
C ASP A 58 5.35 10.92 -8.54
N ILE A 59 5.00 9.73 -8.06
CA ILE A 59 3.63 9.38 -7.67
C ILE A 59 3.34 10.00 -6.29
N PRO A 60 2.21 10.70 -6.10
CA PRO A 60 1.86 11.30 -4.81
C PRO A 60 1.84 10.28 -3.68
N SER A 61 2.14 10.73 -2.46
CA SER A 61 1.87 9.94 -1.27
C SER A 61 0.36 9.90 -0.97
N GLY A 62 -0.10 8.88 -0.27
CA GLY A 62 -1.51 8.73 0.10
C GLY A 62 -1.71 8.25 1.53
N LEU A 63 -2.89 8.51 2.08
CA LEU A 63 -3.28 8.00 3.40
C LEU A 63 -3.65 6.52 3.32
N ASP A 64 -3.13 5.73 4.26
CA ASP A 64 -3.50 4.34 4.50
C ASP A 64 -3.47 3.45 3.24
N LEU A 65 -2.53 3.73 2.32
CA LEU A 65 -2.44 3.07 1.02
C LEU A 65 -2.44 1.54 1.10
N TRP A 66 -1.82 0.95 2.13
CA TRP A 66 -1.77 -0.52 2.24
C TRP A 66 -3.14 -1.12 2.48
N GLU A 67 -3.94 -0.55 3.37
CA GLU A 67 -5.26 -1.05 3.70
C GLU A 67 -6.28 -0.64 2.64
N GLN A 68 -6.48 0.69 2.50
CA GLN A 68 -7.61 1.30 1.81
C GLN A 68 -7.47 1.34 0.29
N THR A 69 -6.25 1.12 -0.23
CA THR A 69 -5.98 1.15 -1.67
C THR A 69 -5.49 -0.21 -2.16
N TYR A 70 -4.30 -0.63 -1.74
CA TYR A 70 -3.64 -1.82 -2.30
C TYR A 70 -4.31 -3.13 -1.88
N THR A 71 -4.57 -3.34 -0.60
CA THR A 71 -5.20 -4.60 -0.12
C THR A 71 -6.66 -4.69 -0.59
N SER A 72 -7.44 -3.62 -0.44
CA SER A 72 -8.81 -3.56 -0.96
C SER A 72 -8.88 -3.74 -2.48
N ALA A 73 -7.91 -3.25 -3.25
CA ALA A 73 -7.86 -3.50 -4.68
C ALA A 73 -7.57 -4.96 -5.02
N VAL A 74 -6.66 -5.62 -4.30
CA VAL A 74 -6.40 -7.06 -4.48
C VAL A 74 -7.68 -7.84 -4.23
N GLU A 75 -8.40 -7.55 -3.13
CA GLU A 75 -9.68 -8.19 -2.82
C GLU A 75 -10.72 -7.98 -3.92
N GLY A 76 -11.01 -6.72 -4.28
CA GLY A 76 -12.00 -6.40 -5.31
C GLY A 76 -11.63 -6.99 -6.69
N TYR A 77 -10.34 -7.03 -7.01
CA TYR A 77 -9.86 -7.67 -8.23
C TYR A 77 -10.06 -9.19 -8.23
N LEU A 78 -9.86 -9.85 -7.10
CA LEU A 78 -10.08 -11.30 -6.99
C LEU A 78 -11.57 -11.67 -7.17
N ASP A 79 -12.49 -10.75 -6.85
CA ASP A 79 -13.93 -10.94 -7.02
C ASP A 79 -14.40 -10.66 -8.45
N GLU A 80 -14.01 -9.52 -9.02
CA GLU A 80 -14.58 -9.03 -10.28
C GLU A 80 -13.64 -9.13 -11.49
N ARG A 81 -12.37 -9.51 -11.29
CA ARG A 81 -11.29 -9.46 -12.31
C ARG A 81 -11.02 -8.05 -12.85
N LYS A 82 -11.54 -7.05 -12.15
CA LYS A 82 -11.35 -5.62 -12.38
C LYS A 82 -11.62 -4.91 -11.06
N VAL A 83 -10.96 -3.80 -10.81
CA VAL A 83 -11.27 -2.92 -9.68
C VAL A 83 -10.90 -1.50 -10.02
N GLU A 84 -11.65 -0.56 -9.47
CA GLU A 84 -11.38 0.87 -9.51
C GLU A 84 -11.57 1.40 -8.09
N ILE A 85 -10.51 1.94 -7.49
CA ILE A 85 -10.50 2.39 -6.10
C ILE A 85 -9.70 3.68 -5.97
N MET A 86 -10.03 4.51 -4.99
CA MET A 86 -9.25 5.70 -4.66
C MET A 86 -7.80 5.34 -4.30
N TYR A 87 -6.86 6.13 -4.81
CA TYR A 87 -5.45 6.05 -4.43
C TYR A 87 -5.17 7.01 -3.27
N GLY A 88 -5.33 6.51 -2.04
CA GLY A 88 -5.33 7.35 -0.84
C GLY A 88 -6.54 8.28 -0.81
N ILE A 89 -6.31 9.56 -1.06
CA ILE A 89 -7.35 10.60 -1.15
C ILE A 89 -7.47 11.14 -2.59
N ASP A 90 -8.58 11.82 -2.89
CA ASP A 90 -8.77 12.53 -4.16
C ASP A 90 -7.51 13.33 -4.56
N PRO A 91 -7.14 13.41 -5.86
CA PRO A 91 -7.98 13.13 -7.03
C PRO A 91 -7.57 11.89 -7.85
N TYR A 92 -6.84 10.94 -7.27
CA TYR A 92 -6.25 9.82 -8.03
C TYR A 92 -6.97 8.51 -7.77
N ILE A 93 -7.04 7.68 -8.80
CA ILE A 93 -7.71 6.38 -8.80
C ILE A 93 -6.70 5.32 -9.23
N MET A 94 -6.66 4.21 -8.50
CA MET A 94 -5.92 3.02 -8.85
C MET A 94 -6.84 1.99 -9.51
N LYS A 95 -6.38 1.40 -10.61
CA LYS A 95 -7.14 0.41 -11.38
C LYS A 95 -6.35 -0.87 -11.56
N LEU A 96 -7.04 -1.99 -11.41
CA LEU A 96 -6.55 -3.30 -11.85
C LEU A 96 -7.57 -3.86 -12.84
N LYS A 97 -7.11 -4.44 -13.93
CA LYS A 97 -8.00 -5.06 -14.93
C LYS A 97 -7.35 -6.27 -15.57
N SER A 98 -8.04 -7.40 -15.57
CA SER A 98 -7.54 -8.60 -16.24
C SER A 98 -7.47 -8.37 -17.75
N ILE A 99 -6.30 -8.59 -18.34
CA ILE A 99 -6.12 -8.59 -19.81
C ILE A 99 -6.18 -10.03 -20.34
N SER A 100 -5.67 -10.97 -19.56
CA SER A 100 -5.72 -12.41 -19.85
C SER A 100 -5.71 -13.19 -18.52
N ASN A 101 -5.68 -14.53 -18.60
CA ASN A 101 -5.61 -15.38 -17.41
C ASN A 101 -4.31 -15.20 -16.61
N SER A 102 -3.25 -14.65 -17.21
CA SER A 102 -1.93 -14.51 -16.56
C SER A 102 -1.43 -13.08 -16.46
N LEU A 103 -2.14 -12.12 -17.05
CA LEU A 103 -1.73 -10.72 -17.10
C LEU A 103 -2.87 -9.81 -16.65
N LEU A 104 -2.50 -8.79 -15.89
CA LEU A 104 -3.36 -7.67 -15.55
C LEU A 104 -2.74 -6.35 -16.00
N GLU A 105 -3.61 -5.39 -16.28
CA GLU A 105 -3.28 -3.98 -16.43
C GLU A 105 -3.41 -3.33 -15.05
N PHE A 106 -2.36 -2.61 -14.65
CA PHE A 106 -2.32 -1.76 -13.48
C PHE A 106 -2.21 -0.30 -13.95
N SER A 107 -3.01 0.61 -13.38
CA SER A 107 -2.82 2.04 -13.56
C SER A 107 -3.11 2.85 -12.30
N ILE A 108 -2.48 4.03 -12.23
CA ILE A 108 -2.86 5.13 -11.33
C ILE A 108 -3.10 6.34 -12.22
N GLU A 109 -4.31 6.88 -12.18
CA GLU A 109 -4.74 7.98 -13.04
C GLU A 109 -5.59 9.01 -12.30
N GLY A 110 -5.56 10.25 -12.77
CA GLY A 110 -6.40 11.34 -12.25
C GLY A 110 -7.87 11.16 -12.63
N GLU A 111 -8.75 11.51 -11.71
CA GLU A 111 -10.21 11.46 -11.91
C GLU A 111 -10.72 12.55 -12.88
N TRP A 112 -9.99 13.67 -12.99
CA TRP A 112 -10.41 14.85 -13.75
C TRP A 112 -9.85 14.87 -15.17
N GLU A 113 -10.62 15.43 -16.10
CA GLU A 113 -10.18 15.65 -17.48
C GLU A 113 -9.32 16.92 -17.63
N PRO A 114 -8.19 16.87 -18.35
CA PRO A 114 -7.65 15.72 -19.06
C PRO A 114 -7.05 14.67 -18.11
N VAL A 115 -7.37 13.39 -18.32
CA VAL A 115 -6.88 12.27 -17.50
C VAL A 115 -5.34 12.26 -17.46
N GLU A 116 -4.79 12.51 -16.28
CA GLU A 116 -3.36 12.40 -16.02
C GLU A 116 -3.04 10.95 -15.65
N VAL A 117 -2.26 10.24 -16.48
CA VAL A 117 -1.80 8.88 -16.17
C VAL A 117 -0.45 8.97 -15.46
N LEU A 118 -0.43 8.65 -14.18
CA LEU A 118 0.77 8.71 -13.35
C LEU A 118 1.58 7.41 -13.44
N ALA A 119 0.89 6.27 -13.47
CA ALA A 119 1.51 4.96 -13.62
C ALA A 119 0.65 4.08 -14.52
N GLN A 120 1.28 3.29 -15.40
CA GLN A 120 0.59 2.26 -16.17
C GLN A 120 1.56 1.12 -16.51
N ALA A 121 1.15 -0.12 -16.27
CA ALA A 121 1.94 -1.30 -16.61
C ALA A 121 1.07 -2.53 -16.86
N ILE A 122 1.56 -3.43 -17.71
CA ILE A 122 1.03 -4.80 -17.87
C ILE A 122 1.94 -5.74 -17.09
N LEU A 123 1.37 -6.45 -16.12
CA LEU A 123 2.12 -7.19 -15.12
C LEU A 123 1.64 -8.65 -15.03
N PRO A 124 2.53 -9.61 -14.68
CA PRO A 124 2.11 -10.98 -14.36
C PRO A 124 1.17 -10.94 -13.17
N GLU A 125 -0.06 -11.40 -13.36
CA GLU A 125 -1.16 -11.24 -12.41
C GLU A 125 -0.80 -11.77 -11.03
N ARG A 126 -0.50 -13.07 -10.96
CA ARG A 126 -0.28 -13.74 -9.69
C ARG A 126 0.92 -13.16 -8.95
N ASP A 127 2.04 -12.98 -9.65
CA ASP A 127 3.28 -12.48 -9.05
C ASP A 127 3.11 -11.04 -8.56
N PHE A 128 2.32 -10.21 -9.26
CA PHE A 128 2.07 -8.84 -8.87
C PHE A 128 1.19 -8.77 -7.62
N LEU A 129 0.06 -9.50 -7.61
CA LEU A 129 -0.84 -9.53 -6.45
C LEU A 129 -0.14 -10.08 -5.21
N ASP A 130 0.68 -11.14 -5.35
CA ASP A 130 1.45 -11.69 -4.24
C ASP A 130 2.50 -10.69 -3.71
N ALA A 131 3.18 -9.97 -4.60
CA ALA A 131 4.12 -8.91 -4.21
C ALA A 131 3.45 -7.77 -3.46
N ILE A 132 2.24 -7.36 -3.86
CA ILE A 132 1.44 -6.35 -3.15
C ILE A 132 1.12 -6.83 -1.72
N LEU A 133 0.69 -8.08 -1.57
CA LEU A 133 0.41 -8.68 -0.26
C LEU A 133 1.66 -8.82 0.61
N ASP A 134 2.83 -9.10 0.02
CA ASP A 134 4.12 -9.09 0.74
C ASP A 134 4.46 -7.70 1.27
N GLY A 135 4.27 -6.65 0.48
CA GLY A 135 4.47 -5.26 0.88
C GLY A 135 3.54 -4.83 2.02
N ALA A 136 2.26 -5.19 1.92
CA ALA A 136 1.27 -4.95 2.97
C ALA A 136 1.62 -5.69 4.27
N GLU A 137 1.99 -6.97 4.18
CA GLU A 137 2.36 -7.77 5.35
C GLU A 137 3.62 -7.22 6.04
N GLN A 138 4.62 -6.77 5.27
CA GLN A 138 5.81 -6.12 5.82
C GLN A 138 5.44 -4.87 6.62
N PHE A 139 4.57 -4.02 6.09
CA PHE A 139 4.10 -2.82 6.78
C PHE A 139 3.47 -3.14 8.13
N TRP A 140 2.49 -4.06 8.17
CA TRP A 140 1.82 -4.42 9.42
C TRP A 140 2.75 -5.07 10.43
N LYS A 141 3.71 -5.90 9.98
CA LYS A 141 4.74 -6.48 10.85
C LYS A 141 5.62 -5.41 11.49
N VAL A 142 5.99 -4.37 10.75
CA VAL A 142 6.76 -3.25 11.31
C VAL A 142 5.94 -2.53 12.40
N LEU A 143 4.66 -2.21 12.14
CA LEU A 143 3.82 -1.55 13.15
C LEU A 143 3.66 -2.42 14.42
N LEU A 144 3.56 -3.74 14.25
CA LEU A 144 3.50 -4.69 15.35
C LEU A 144 4.84 -4.76 16.13
N GLU A 145 5.98 -4.81 15.44
CA GLU A 145 7.31 -4.86 16.05
C GLU A 145 7.58 -3.62 16.93
N PHE A 146 7.15 -2.46 16.45
CA PHE A 146 7.25 -1.20 17.17
C PHE A 146 6.10 -0.96 18.15
N LYS A 147 5.20 -1.93 18.34
CA LYS A 147 4.06 -1.86 19.27
C LYS A 147 3.22 -0.60 19.12
N VAL A 148 3.11 -0.12 17.88
CA VAL A 148 2.54 1.19 17.57
C VAL A 148 1.10 1.31 18.09
N PHE A 149 0.30 0.24 17.99
CA PHE A 149 -1.09 0.19 18.46
C PHE A 149 -1.24 -0.14 19.95
N GLU A 150 -0.18 -0.54 20.65
CA GLU A 150 -0.19 -0.73 22.11
C GLU A 150 0.24 0.55 22.84
N GLU A 151 1.17 1.31 22.26
CA GLU A 151 1.84 2.43 22.92
C GLU A 151 1.26 3.81 22.55
N LYS A 152 0.49 3.91 21.46
CA LYS A 152 -0.12 5.18 21.02
C LYS A 152 -1.56 5.32 21.44
N GLU A 153 -1.98 6.58 21.60
CA GLU A 153 -3.39 6.92 21.70
C GLU A 153 -4.07 6.61 20.36
N ILE A 154 -5.03 5.69 20.41
CA ILE A 154 -5.89 5.30 19.29
C ILE A 154 -7.34 5.61 19.67
N ARG A 155 -8.25 5.73 18.70
CA ARG A 155 -9.68 5.82 19.01
C ARG A 155 -10.11 4.57 19.77
N GLU A 156 -11.06 4.71 20.70
CA GLU A 156 -11.61 3.57 21.46
C GLU A 156 -12.18 2.46 20.56
N SER A 157 -12.56 2.79 19.31
CA SER A 157 -13.06 1.84 18.31
C SER A 157 -11.97 1.01 17.63
N THR A 158 -10.71 1.46 17.68
CA THR A 158 -9.60 0.82 16.98
C THR A 158 -9.04 -0.30 17.86
N PRO A 159 -9.07 -1.57 17.41
CA PRO A 159 -8.53 -2.67 18.21
C PRO A 159 -7.01 -2.55 18.42
N SER A 160 -6.50 -2.90 19.60
CA SER A 160 -5.06 -2.91 19.85
C SER A 160 -4.32 -4.00 19.04
N ASP A 161 -5.04 -5.05 18.65
CA ASP A 161 -4.57 -6.16 17.81
C ASP A 161 -4.80 -5.91 16.31
N TYR A 162 -5.12 -4.68 15.90
CA TYR A 162 -5.42 -4.35 14.51
C TYR A 162 -4.36 -4.83 13.49
N PRO A 163 -3.03 -4.63 13.72
CA PRO A 163 -2.02 -5.18 12.81
C PRO A 163 -2.09 -6.70 12.66
N VAL A 164 -2.48 -7.43 13.71
CA VAL A 164 -2.62 -8.89 13.67
C VAL A 164 -3.80 -9.29 12.79
N GLN A 165 -4.93 -8.61 12.93
CA GLN A 165 -6.12 -8.84 12.11
C GLN A 165 -5.81 -8.59 10.63
N MET A 166 -5.13 -7.48 10.31
CA MET A 166 -4.72 -7.17 8.93
C MET A 166 -3.77 -8.22 8.33
N ILE A 167 -2.83 -8.75 9.13
CA ILE A 167 -1.94 -9.83 8.70
C ILE A 167 -2.74 -11.13 8.44
N GLU A 168 -3.80 -11.40 9.19
CA GLU A 168 -4.68 -12.55 8.96
C GLU A 168 -5.47 -12.40 7.66
N GLU A 169 -6.08 -11.23 7.41
CA GLU A 169 -6.76 -10.92 6.15
C GLU A 169 -5.84 -11.07 4.93
N ILE A 170 -4.61 -10.56 5.03
CA ILE A 170 -3.60 -10.71 3.96
C ILE A 170 -3.29 -12.19 3.67
N LYS A 171 -3.23 -13.04 4.71
CA LYS A 171 -3.01 -14.48 4.52
C LYS A 171 -4.18 -15.13 3.79
N GLU A 172 -5.41 -14.75 4.12
CA GLU A 172 -6.61 -15.25 3.43
C GLU A 172 -6.62 -14.83 1.96
N LEU A 173 -6.33 -13.57 1.67
CA LEU A 173 -6.17 -13.07 0.30
C LEU A 173 -5.06 -13.80 -0.45
N ARG A 174 -3.94 -14.10 0.21
CA ARG A 174 -2.83 -14.84 -0.42
C ARG A 174 -3.23 -16.25 -0.84
N GLU A 175 -4.05 -16.96 -0.06
CA GLU A 175 -4.57 -18.27 -0.47
C GLU A 175 -5.50 -18.17 -1.70
N ARG A 176 -6.27 -17.08 -1.79
CA ARG A 176 -7.10 -16.79 -2.99
C ARG A 176 -6.21 -16.49 -4.20
N VAL A 177 -5.15 -15.69 -4.06
CA VAL A 177 -4.17 -15.41 -5.12
C VAL A 177 -3.50 -16.69 -5.62
N LYS A 178 -3.11 -17.60 -4.72
CA LYS A 178 -2.51 -18.91 -5.09
C LYS A 178 -3.44 -19.78 -5.94
N SER A 179 -4.74 -19.57 -5.83
CA SER A 179 -5.78 -20.31 -6.56
C SER A 179 -6.04 -19.74 -7.97
N LEU A 180 -5.40 -18.63 -8.34
CA LEU A 180 -5.42 -18.10 -9.70
C LEU A 180 -4.62 -19.01 -10.64
N ASN A 181 -5.25 -19.42 -11.75
CA ASN A 181 -4.73 -20.37 -12.74
C ASN A 181 -3.92 -19.69 -13.84
#